data_AF-A0A2C9A870-F1
#
_entry.id   AF-A0A2C9A870-F1
#
_cell.length_a   1.000
_cell.length_b   1.000
_cell.length_c   1.000
_cell.angle_alpha   90.00
_cell.angle_beta   90.00
_cell.angle_gamma   90.00
#
_symmetry.space_group_name_H-M   'P 1'
#
loop_
_entity.id
_entity.type
_entity.pdbx_description
1 polymer ?
#
loop_
_entity_poly.entity_id
_entity_poly.type
_entity_poly.pdbx_seq_one_letter_code
_entity_poly.pdbx_strand_id
1 'polypeptide(L)'
;MEVIEDKTKVSIAYVLLEKGGRILEEIPATHPFVYIHGYNNIIPGLETALAGRKLGERFSVDIPANLGYGPYRKDLILKVPKAELQDVGELWLGMELEMFMDNDIREFQLPETADEFVEDLNLDSDESDGIYTVKEIYRDSVLVDGNHPFAGKDLTFEVEVVDIEAPSFSELESGFPDQDEYDDGYEDGYDDQYGEKF
;
A
#
# COMPACT_ATOMS: atom_id res chain seq x y z
N MET A 1 11.14 25.80 -16.44
CA MET A 1 10.01 25.14 -15.75
C MET A 1 10.53 23.77 -15.41
N GLU A 2 10.51 23.41 -14.15
CA GLU A 2 10.83 22.05 -13.71
C GLU A 2 9.75 21.10 -14.24
N VAL A 3 10.21 19.98 -14.77
CA VAL A 3 9.41 18.90 -15.34
C VAL A 3 9.89 17.59 -14.74
N ILE A 4 9.00 16.62 -14.61
CA ILE A 4 9.33 15.28 -14.14
C ILE A 4 10.13 14.56 -15.24
N GLU A 5 11.32 14.09 -14.90
CA GLU A 5 12.24 13.34 -15.77
C GLU A 5 12.76 12.10 -15.04
N ASP A 6 13.47 11.23 -15.75
CA ASP A 6 14.15 10.10 -15.10
C ASP A 6 15.11 10.60 -14.01
N LYS A 7 15.13 9.93 -12.84
CA LYS A 7 15.98 10.25 -11.69
C LYS A 7 15.68 11.61 -11.05
N THR A 8 14.40 11.99 -10.99
CA THR A 8 13.93 13.13 -10.19
C THR A 8 13.17 12.64 -8.95
N LYS A 9 13.40 13.28 -7.80
CA LYS A 9 12.58 13.10 -6.59
C LYS A 9 11.32 13.95 -6.79
N VAL A 10 10.16 13.34 -6.60
CA VAL A 10 8.88 13.99 -6.91
C VAL A 10 7.92 13.79 -5.74
N SER A 11 7.29 14.89 -5.34
CA SER A 11 6.23 14.90 -4.34
C SER A 11 4.89 15.11 -5.03
N ILE A 12 3.92 14.23 -4.78
CA ILE A 12 2.57 14.32 -5.34
C ILE A 12 1.51 14.27 -4.24
N ALA A 13 0.47 15.07 -4.42
CA ALA A 13 -0.81 14.86 -3.74
C ALA A 13 -1.75 14.17 -4.71
N TYR A 14 -2.60 13.27 -4.24
CA TYR A 14 -3.58 12.64 -5.11
C TYR A 14 -4.84 12.17 -4.39
N VAL A 15 -5.92 12.06 -5.17
CA VAL A 15 -7.14 11.33 -4.79
C VAL A 15 -7.27 10.13 -5.72
N LEU A 16 -7.41 8.94 -5.14
CA LEU A 16 -7.66 7.72 -5.86
C LEU A 16 -9.16 7.41 -5.86
N LEU A 17 -9.72 7.23 -7.04
CA LEU A 17 -11.15 6.98 -7.23
C LEU A 17 -11.38 5.65 -7.93
N GLU A 18 -12.46 4.98 -7.54
CA GLU A 18 -13.00 3.86 -8.30
C GLU A 18 -13.96 4.34 -9.40
N LYS A 19 -14.22 3.48 -10.38
CA LYS A 19 -15.28 3.68 -11.38
C LYS A 19 -16.63 4.03 -10.72
N GLY A 20 -17.08 5.25 -10.95
CA GLY A 20 -18.30 5.79 -10.32
C GLY A 20 -18.03 6.97 -9.37
N GLY A 21 -16.76 7.31 -9.14
CA GLY A 21 -16.34 8.50 -8.39
C GLY A 21 -16.30 8.29 -6.88
N ARG A 22 -16.29 7.04 -6.40
CA ARG A 22 -16.08 6.75 -4.98
C ARG A 22 -14.60 6.91 -4.65
N ILE A 23 -14.30 7.77 -3.69
CA ILE A 23 -12.94 7.93 -3.16
C ILE A 23 -12.53 6.63 -2.44
N LEU A 24 -11.37 6.13 -2.81
CA LEU A 24 -10.71 4.96 -2.21
C LEU A 24 -9.63 5.39 -1.23
N GLU A 25 -8.86 6.41 -1.61
CA GLU A 25 -7.70 6.92 -0.89
C GLU A 25 -7.49 8.40 -1.23
N GLU A 26 -6.94 9.16 -0.29
CA GLU A 26 -6.60 10.57 -0.47
C GLU A 26 -5.29 10.88 0.25
N ILE A 27 -4.31 11.34 -0.53
CA ILE A 27 -3.02 11.83 -0.06
C ILE A 27 -2.99 13.35 -0.24
N PRO A 28 -3.03 14.14 0.86
CA PRO A 28 -3.11 15.59 0.78
C PRO A 28 -1.75 16.23 0.48
N ALA A 29 -1.76 17.43 -0.10
CA ALA A 29 -0.52 18.18 -0.38
C ALA A 29 0.25 18.61 0.88
N THR A 30 -0.36 18.54 2.06
CA THR A 30 0.31 18.78 3.35
C THR A 30 1.20 17.62 3.79
N HIS A 31 0.97 16.42 3.26
CA HIS A 31 1.79 15.23 3.47
C HIS A 31 1.83 14.46 2.14
N PRO A 32 2.55 15.00 1.14
CA PRO A 32 2.54 14.43 -0.20
C PRO A 32 3.28 13.10 -0.22
N PHE A 33 2.84 12.21 -1.10
CA PHE A 33 3.56 10.98 -1.39
C PHE A 33 4.82 11.32 -2.19
N VAL A 34 5.99 10.88 -1.69
CA VAL A 34 7.29 11.16 -2.28
C VAL A 34 7.85 9.90 -2.92
N TYR A 35 8.41 10.03 -4.12
CA TYR A 35 9.01 8.91 -4.84
C TYR A 35 10.16 9.36 -5.76
N ILE A 36 10.92 8.41 -6.30
CA ILE A 36 11.92 8.67 -7.33
C ILE A 36 11.42 8.17 -8.68
N HIS A 37 11.30 9.10 -9.63
CA HIS A 37 10.83 8.79 -10.96
C HIS A 37 11.88 7.96 -11.73
N GLY A 38 11.43 6.87 -12.37
CA GLY A 38 12.26 5.91 -13.09
C GLY A 38 12.71 4.69 -12.27
N TYR A 39 12.33 4.61 -10.99
CA TYR A 39 12.74 3.54 -10.08
C TYR A 39 11.62 2.53 -9.75
N ASN A 40 10.47 2.60 -10.45
CA ASN A 40 9.32 1.72 -10.23
C ASN A 40 8.75 1.76 -8.80
N ASN A 41 8.90 2.87 -8.08
CA ASN A 41 8.31 3.03 -6.74
C ASN A 41 6.78 3.11 -6.75
N ILE A 42 6.18 3.40 -7.91
CA ILE A 42 4.73 3.52 -8.09
C ILE A 42 4.25 2.67 -9.26
N ILE A 43 2.93 2.47 -9.33
CA ILE A 43 2.33 1.69 -10.42
C ILE A 43 2.70 2.26 -11.81
N PRO A 44 3.01 1.40 -12.80
CA PRO A 44 3.56 1.82 -14.10
C PRO A 44 2.70 2.83 -14.86
N GLY A 45 1.37 2.70 -14.74
CA GLY A 45 0.42 3.60 -15.38
C GLY A 45 0.50 5.04 -14.84
N LEU A 46 0.73 5.20 -13.54
CA LEU A 46 0.82 6.50 -12.89
C LEU A 46 2.16 7.16 -13.21
N GLU A 47 3.25 6.39 -13.13
CA GLU A 47 4.59 6.86 -13.51
C GLU A 47 4.62 7.37 -14.95
N THR A 48 4.08 6.58 -15.88
CA THR A 48 3.98 6.99 -17.30
C THR A 48 3.17 8.29 -17.47
N ALA A 49 2.11 8.49 -16.69
CA ALA A 49 1.26 9.67 -16.79
C ALA A 49 1.90 10.94 -16.19
N LEU A 50 2.83 10.76 -15.25
CA LEU A 50 3.59 11.81 -14.57
C LEU A 50 4.78 12.30 -15.39
N ALA A 51 5.36 11.47 -16.26
CA ALA A 51 6.50 11.85 -17.08
C ALA A 51 6.26 13.14 -17.88
N GLY A 52 7.15 14.13 -17.70
CA GLY A 52 7.08 15.43 -18.37
C GLY A 52 6.03 16.41 -17.83
N ARG A 53 5.27 16.05 -16.79
CA ARG A 53 4.38 16.99 -16.07
C ARG A 53 5.20 18.03 -15.34
N LYS A 54 4.61 19.21 -15.12
CA LYS A 54 5.29 20.36 -14.53
C LYS A 54 4.95 20.53 -13.06
N LEU A 55 5.86 21.17 -12.32
CA LEU A 55 5.59 21.63 -10.96
C LEU A 55 4.29 22.45 -10.88
N GLY A 56 3.42 22.11 -9.93
CA GLY A 56 2.11 22.73 -9.70
C GLY A 56 1.01 22.30 -10.68
N GLU A 57 1.30 21.40 -11.62
CA GLU A 57 0.29 20.88 -12.56
C GLU A 57 -0.70 19.97 -11.82
N ARG A 58 -1.99 20.16 -12.12
CA ARG A 58 -3.07 19.29 -11.67
C ARG A 58 -3.72 18.59 -12.85
N PHE A 59 -3.90 17.29 -12.77
CA PHE A 59 -4.50 16.51 -13.84
C PHE A 59 -5.23 15.27 -13.30
N SER A 60 -6.05 14.67 -14.16
CA SER A 60 -6.71 13.40 -13.89
C SER A 60 -6.27 12.37 -14.93
N VAL A 61 -6.06 11.13 -14.49
CA VAL A 61 -5.68 10.02 -15.36
C VAL A 61 -6.41 8.74 -14.96
N ASP A 62 -6.96 8.04 -15.96
CA ASP A 62 -7.52 6.71 -15.80
C ASP A 62 -6.44 5.65 -16.03
N ILE A 63 -6.28 4.75 -15.07
CA ILE A 63 -5.31 3.66 -15.08
C ILE A 63 -6.06 2.34 -15.13
N PRO A 64 -5.96 1.57 -16.23
CA PRO A 64 -6.57 0.25 -16.29
C PRO A 64 -5.86 -0.71 -15.34
N ALA A 65 -6.56 -1.72 -14.84
CA ALA A 65 -6.05 -2.65 -13.83
C ALA A 65 -4.65 -3.24 -14.18
N ASN A 66 -4.39 -3.54 -15.45
CA ASN A 66 -3.13 -4.12 -15.92
C ASN A 66 -1.92 -3.15 -15.93
N LEU A 67 -2.16 -1.85 -15.76
CA LEU A 67 -1.13 -0.82 -15.55
C LEU A 67 -1.14 -0.26 -14.12
N GLY A 68 -2.08 -0.72 -13.30
CA GLY A 68 -2.18 -0.44 -11.87
C GLY A 68 -1.74 -1.66 -11.07
N TYR A 69 -2.62 -2.09 -10.16
CA TYR A 69 -2.36 -3.19 -9.21
C TYR A 69 -2.59 -4.60 -9.79
N GLY A 70 -2.56 -4.74 -11.11
CA GLY A 70 -2.68 -6.01 -11.81
C GLY A 70 -4.12 -6.56 -11.87
N PRO A 71 -4.30 -7.71 -12.55
CA PRO A 71 -5.58 -8.40 -12.60
C PRO A 71 -5.92 -9.05 -11.27
N TYR A 72 -7.21 -9.16 -10.95
CA TYR A 72 -7.65 -9.98 -9.84
C TYR A 72 -7.41 -11.47 -10.15
N ARG A 73 -6.66 -12.14 -9.29
CA ARG A 73 -6.16 -13.52 -9.43
C ARG A 73 -6.94 -14.47 -8.53
N LYS A 74 -7.70 -15.39 -9.14
CA LYS A 74 -8.50 -16.38 -8.39
C LYS A 74 -7.63 -17.44 -7.70
N ASP A 75 -6.42 -17.63 -8.18
CA ASP A 75 -5.39 -18.51 -7.64
C ASP A 75 -4.79 -18.00 -6.33
N LEU A 76 -4.97 -16.71 -5.99
CA LEU A 76 -4.64 -16.16 -4.68
C LEU A 76 -5.78 -16.27 -3.66
N ILE A 77 -6.91 -16.88 -4.04
CA ILE A 77 -8.00 -17.17 -3.11
C ILE A 77 -7.74 -18.55 -2.53
N LEU A 78 -7.42 -18.58 -1.25
CA LEU A 78 -7.05 -19.80 -0.55
C LEU A 78 -8.17 -20.23 0.38
N LYS A 79 -8.50 -21.51 0.34
CA LYS A 79 -9.35 -22.14 1.35
C LYS A 79 -8.46 -22.73 2.42
N VAL A 80 -8.45 -22.10 3.59
CA VAL A 80 -7.58 -22.44 4.70
C VAL A 80 -8.39 -23.20 5.75
N PRO A 81 -8.01 -24.44 6.11
CA PRO A 81 -8.58 -25.15 7.26
C PRO A 81 -8.37 -24.35 8.55
N LYS A 82 -9.38 -24.27 9.42
CA LYS A 82 -9.23 -23.54 10.70
C LYS A 82 -8.15 -24.10 11.62
N ALA A 83 -7.75 -25.36 11.42
CA ALA A 83 -6.64 -25.97 12.13
C ALA A 83 -5.29 -25.30 11.81
N GLU A 84 -5.13 -24.73 10.61
CA GLU A 84 -3.94 -23.93 10.22
C GLU A 84 -3.99 -22.49 10.78
N LEU A 85 -5.12 -22.07 11.36
CA LEU A 85 -5.34 -20.72 11.91
C LEU A 85 -5.49 -20.76 13.44
N GLN A 86 -5.07 -21.84 14.10
CA GLN A 86 -5.29 -22.05 15.52
C GLN A 86 -4.56 -21.01 16.39
N ASP A 87 -3.45 -20.46 15.90
CA ASP A 87 -2.60 -19.51 16.59
C ASP A 87 -3.04 -18.05 16.36
N VAL A 88 -3.93 -17.81 15.39
CA VAL A 88 -4.50 -16.49 15.06
C VAL A 88 -5.60 -16.06 16.04
N GLY A 89 -6.31 -17.02 16.64
CA GLY A 89 -7.41 -16.75 17.59
C GLY A 89 -8.79 -16.61 16.93
N GLU A 90 -9.58 -15.63 17.37
CA GLU A 90 -10.94 -15.39 16.83
C GLU A 90 -10.87 -14.79 15.42
N LEU A 91 -11.69 -15.31 14.50
CA LEU A 91 -11.69 -14.89 13.09
C LEU A 91 -12.93 -14.05 12.78
N TRP A 92 -12.75 -12.93 12.09
CA TRP A 92 -13.84 -12.08 11.58
C TRP A 92 -13.65 -11.71 10.10
N LEU A 93 -14.74 -11.26 9.46
CA LEU A 93 -14.70 -10.83 8.06
C LEU A 93 -13.89 -9.54 7.92
N GLY A 94 -13.01 -9.49 6.92
CA GLY A 94 -12.11 -8.36 6.70
C GLY A 94 -10.84 -8.40 7.55
N MET A 95 -10.68 -9.39 8.43
CA MET A 95 -9.43 -9.62 9.15
C MET A 95 -8.28 -9.87 8.17
N GLU A 96 -7.14 -9.26 8.43
CA GLU A 96 -5.92 -9.44 7.65
C GLU A 96 -4.99 -10.40 8.37
N LEU A 97 -4.37 -11.26 7.57
CA LEU A 97 -3.46 -12.31 8.01
C LEU A 97 -2.21 -12.22 7.17
N GLU A 98 -1.07 -12.26 7.82
CA GLU A 98 0.22 -12.37 7.15
C GLU A 98 0.53 -13.85 6.92
N MET A 99 1.01 -14.19 5.73
CA MET A 99 1.37 -15.55 5.38
C MET A 99 2.88 -15.70 5.24
N PHE A 100 3.42 -16.75 5.84
CA PHE A 100 4.83 -17.10 5.74
C PHE A 100 4.98 -18.56 5.32
N MET A 101 5.98 -18.85 4.48
CA MET A 101 6.39 -20.22 4.15
C MET A 101 7.59 -20.63 5.01
N ASP A 102 7.36 -21.45 6.03
CA ASP A 102 8.42 -22.14 6.78
C ASP A 102 8.61 -23.57 6.24
N ASN A 103 9.74 -23.84 5.57
CA ASN A 103 10.10 -25.18 5.10
C ASN A 103 8.97 -25.88 4.29
N ASP A 104 8.38 -25.16 3.31
CA ASP A 104 7.21 -25.58 2.50
C ASP A 104 5.88 -25.67 3.27
N ILE A 105 5.85 -25.31 4.55
CA ILE A 105 4.64 -25.22 5.37
C ILE A 105 4.20 -23.77 5.39
N ARG A 106 2.96 -23.55 4.98
CA ARG A 106 2.32 -22.26 5.09
C ARG A 106 1.80 -22.03 6.51
N GLU A 107 2.20 -20.92 7.11
CA GLU A 107 1.69 -20.44 8.40
C GLU A 107 1.00 -19.08 8.23
N PHE A 108 0.01 -18.81 9.08
CA PHE A 108 -0.69 -17.54 9.12
C PHE A 108 -0.60 -16.93 10.51
N GLN A 109 -0.30 -15.65 10.57
CA GLN A 109 -0.20 -14.89 11.79
C GLN A 109 -0.92 -13.55 11.65
N LEU A 110 -1.11 -12.86 12.78
CA LEU A 110 -1.51 -11.47 12.76
C LEU A 110 -0.27 -10.63 12.40
N PRO A 111 -0.40 -9.58 11.58
CA PRO A 111 0.70 -8.63 11.40
C PRO A 111 1.07 -8.02 12.75
N GLU A 112 2.36 -7.83 13.03
CA GLU A 112 2.81 -7.37 14.35
C GLU A 112 2.36 -5.92 14.62
N THR A 113 2.26 -5.10 13.57
CA THR A 113 1.71 -3.74 13.64
C THR A 113 0.78 -3.38 12.48
N ALA A 114 -0.06 -2.36 12.68
CA ALA A 114 -0.86 -1.79 11.59
C ALA A 114 -0.01 -1.01 10.57
N ASP A 115 1.22 -0.64 10.92
CA ASP A 115 2.14 0.10 10.07
C ASP A 115 2.92 -0.84 9.13
N GLU A 116 3.29 -2.05 9.60
CA GLU A 116 3.82 -3.13 8.75
C GLU A 116 2.87 -3.51 7.61
N PHE A 117 1.56 -3.37 7.81
CA PHE A 117 0.56 -3.58 6.77
C PHE A 117 0.72 -2.65 5.55
N VAL A 118 1.21 -1.41 5.73
CA VAL A 118 1.42 -0.46 4.63
C VAL A 118 2.74 -0.76 3.91
N GLU A 119 3.76 -1.23 4.64
CA GLU A 119 5.06 -1.57 4.08
C GLU A 119 5.01 -2.85 3.23
N ASP A 120 4.28 -3.87 3.67
CA ASP A 120 4.10 -5.15 2.94
C ASP A 120 3.14 -5.08 1.74
N LEU A 121 2.40 -3.98 1.59
CA LEU A 121 1.71 -3.67 0.34
C LEU A 121 2.69 -3.22 -0.76
N ASN A 122 3.92 -2.86 -0.41
CA ASN A 122 5.01 -2.69 -1.36
C ASN A 122 5.59 -4.09 -1.66
N LEU A 123 5.56 -4.44 -2.95
CA LEU A 123 5.68 -5.80 -3.50
C LEU A 123 7.02 -6.54 -3.28
N ASP A 124 7.89 -6.10 -2.36
CA ASP A 124 9.28 -6.56 -2.25
C ASP A 124 9.74 -6.82 -0.79
N SER A 125 8.87 -7.23 0.15
CA SER A 125 9.36 -7.79 1.43
C SER A 125 9.72 -9.27 1.27
N ASP A 126 10.97 -9.61 1.60
CA ASP A 126 11.55 -10.96 1.45
C ASP A 126 11.17 -11.92 2.59
N GLU A 127 10.47 -11.43 3.62
CA GLU A 127 10.13 -12.23 4.80
C GLU A 127 8.69 -12.75 4.76
N SER A 128 7.71 -11.99 4.27
CA SER A 128 6.31 -12.44 4.14
C SER A 128 5.99 -12.90 2.71
N ASP A 129 5.23 -13.98 2.57
CA ASP A 129 4.66 -14.42 1.28
C ASP A 129 3.34 -13.68 0.95
N GLY A 130 3.04 -12.62 1.71
CA GLY A 130 2.00 -11.62 1.45
C GLY A 130 0.84 -11.58 2.46
N ILE A 131 0.09 -10.49 2.40
CA ILE A 131 -1.11 -10.24 3.21
C ILE A 131 -2.36 -10.87 2.58
N TYR A 132 -3.18 -11.51 3.41
CA TYR A 132 -4.43 -12.16 3.04
C TYR A 132 -5.61 -11.63 3.86
N THR A 133 -6.69 -11.23 3.17
CA THR A 133 -7.92 -10.79 3.85
C THR A 133 -8.94 -11.92 3.96
N VAL A 134 -9.51 -12.13 5.15
CA VAL A 134 -10.62 -13.06 5.39
C VAL A 134 -11.89 -12.59 4.68
N LYS A 135 -12.36 -13.37 3.69
CA LYS A 135 -13.56 -13.07 2.90
C LYS A 135 -14.80 -13.81 3.34
N GLU A 136 -14.66 -15.07 3.74
CA GLU A 136 -15.77 -15.91 4.17
C GLU A 136 -15.33 -16.88 5.27
N ILE A 137 -16.18 -17.08 6.28
CA ILE A 137 -15.93 -18.02 7.37
C ILE A 137 -16.95 -19.14 7.30
N TYR A 138 -16.46 -20.36 7.08
CA TYR A 138 -17.26 -21.58 7.15
C TYR A 138 -17.08 -22.28 8.50
N ARG A 139 -17.75 -23.43 8.65
CA ARG A 139 -17.65 -24.25 9.87
C ARG A 139 -16.20 -24.63 10.18
N ASP A 140 -15.53 -25.27 9.21
CA ASP A 140 -14.21 -25.91 9.41
C ASP A 140 -13.07 -25.24 8.60
N SER A 141 -13.38 -24.18 7.85
CA SER A 141 -12.43 -23.50 6.97
C SER A 141 -12.77 -22.02 6.79
N VAL A 142 -11.83 -21.24 6.28
CA VAL A 142 -11.96 -19.84 5.91
C VAL A 142 -11.50 -19.64 4.47
N LEU A 143 -12.16 -18.75 3.73
CA LEU A 143 -11.64 -18.24 2.47
C LEU A 143 -10.89 -16.95 2.75
N VAL A 144 -9.63 -16.94 2.36
CA VAL A 144 -8.75 -15.77 2.44
C VAL A 144 -8.33 -15.36 1.03
N ASP A 145 -8.10 -14.07 0.83
CA ASP A 145 -7.83 -13.45 -0.46
C ASP A 145 -6.54 -12.64 -0.38
N GLY A 146 -5.51 -13.10 -1.09
CA GLY A 146 -4.19 -12.43 -1.14
C GLY A 146 -4.04 -11.44 -2.29
N ASN A 147 -5.13 -11.04 -2.94
CA ASN A 147 -5.07 -9.98 -3.94
C ASN A 147 -4.85 -8.62 -3.29
N HIS A 148 -4.07 -7.76 -3.94
CA HIS A 148 -4.01 -6.34 -3.59
C HIS A 148 -5.45 -5.76 -3.51
N PRO A 149 -5.77 -4.89 -2.54
CA PRO A 149 -7.14 -4.35 -2.34
C PRO A 149 -7.78 -3.73 -3.59
N PHE A 150 -6.95 -3.22 -4.49
CA PHE A 150 -7.35 -2.59 -5.75
C PHE A 150 -7.12 -3.46 -7.01
N ALA A 151 -6.71 -4.73 -6.86
CA ALA A 151 -6.49 -5.64 -7.98
C ALA A 151 -7.77 -5.81 -8.83
N GLY A 152 -7.60 -5.82 -10.15
CA GLY A 152 -8.68 -5.96 -11.13
C GLY A 152 -9.57 -4.74 -11.29
N LYS A 153 -9.29 -3.63 -10.61
CA LYS A 153 -10.03 -2.37 -10.76
C LYS A 153 -9.34 -1.43 -11.73
N ASP A 154 -10.14 -0.81 -12.59
CA ASP A 154 -9.74 0.41 -13.28
C ASP A 154 -9.91 1.57 -12.29
N LEU A 155 -8.89 2.42 -12.20
CA LEU A 155 -8.78 3.46 -11.18
C LEU A 155 -8.56 4.82 -11.83
N THR A 156 -9.07 5.87 -11.20
CA THR A 156 -8.82 7.25 -11.63
C THR A 156 -7.99 7.94 -10.56
N PHE A 157 -6.84 8.50 -10.95
CA PHE A 157 -6.01 9.33 -10.10
C PHE A 157 -6.26 10.80 -10.44
N GLU A 158 -6.64 11.61 -9.45
CA GLU A 158 -6.61 13.06 -9.53
C GLU A 158 -5.35 13.54 -8.81
N VAL A 159 -4.37 14.05 -9.55
CA VAL A 159 -3.01 14.29 -9.05
C VAL A 159 -2.66 15.77 -9.11
N GLU A 160 -1.90 16.23 -8.11
CA GLU A 160 -1.18 17.49 -8.09
C GLU A 160 0.32 17.22 -7.93
N VAL A 161 1.13 17.78 -8.81
CA VAL A 161 2.60 17.77 -8.66
C VAL A 161 2.98 18.86 -7.67
N VAL A 162 3.36 18.45 -6.45
CA VAL A 162 3.64 19.34 -5.33
C VAL A 162 5.09 19.83 -5.37
N ASP A 163 6.03 18.95 -5.68
CA ASP A 163 7.45 19.30 -5.72
C ASP A 163 8.25 18.44 -6.71
N ILE A 164 9.37 18.98 -7.20
CA ILE A 164 10.32 18.29 -8.09
C ILE A 164 11.75 18.70 -7.69
N GLU A 165 12.52 17.73 -7.21
CA GLU A 165 13.88 17.94 -6.72
C GLU A 165 14.88 16.94 -7.31
N ALA A 166 16.18 17.24 -7.18
CA ALA A 166 17.23 16.30 -7.50
C ALA A 166 17.42 15.35 -6.31
N PRO A 167 17.35 14.01 -6.51
CA PRO A 167 17.60 13.07 -5.43
C PRO A 167 19.04 13.17 -4.91
N SER A 168 19.22 12.83 -3.64
CA SER A 168 20.51 12.66 -2.99
C SER A 168 21.29 11.48 -3.59
N PHE A 169 22.57 11.35 -3.26
CA PHE A 169 23.36 10.19 -3.72
C PHE A 169 22.84 8.89 -3.13
N SER A 170 22.42 8.88 -1.85
CA SER A 170 21.85 7.69 -1.21
C SER A 170 20.52 7.31 -1.86
N GLU A 171 19.66 8.28 -2.14
CA GLU A 171 18.38 8.07 -2.84
C GLU A 171 18.57 7.45 -4.23
N LEU A 172 19.57 7.89 -4.99
CA LEU A 172 19.87 7.29 -6.29
C LEU A 172 20.42 5.85 -6.19
N GLU A 173 21.09 5.52 -5.08
CA GLU A 173 21.67 4.20 -4.82
C GLU A 173 20.62 3.22 -4.30
N SER A 174 19.77 3.65 -3.35
CA SER A 174 18.67 2.85 -2.82
C SER A 174 17.50 2.72 -3.80
N GLY A 175 17.26 3.77 -4.60
CA GLY A 175 16.09 3.90 -5.45
C GLY A 175 14.82 4.32 -4.72
N PHE A 176 14.94 4.72 -3.46
CA PHE A 176 13.83 5.21 -2.65
C PHE A 176 14.20 6.57 -2.05
N PRO A 177 13.24 7.49 -1.85
CA PRO A 177 13.48 8.70 -1.09
C PRO A 177 14.11 8.37 0.27
N ASP A 178 15.03 9.21 0.74
CA ASP A 178 15.52 9.10 2.10
C ASP A 178 14.29 9.28 3.01
N GLN A 179 14.18 8.49 4.08
CA GLN A 179 13.17 8.74 5.10
C GLN A 179 13.51 10.09 5.73
N ASP A 180 12.92 11.16 5.19
CA ASP A 180 12.82 12.40 5.91
C ASP A 180 12.12 12.03 7.22
N GLU A 181 12.71 12.39 8.36
CA GLU A 181 12.05 12.36 9.67
C GLU A 181 10.80 13.24 9.56
N TYR A 182 9.73 12.71 8.97
CA TYR A 182 8.39 13.09 9.32
C TYR A 182 8.29 12.64 10.77
N ASP A 183 8.68 13.55 11.68
CA ASP A 183 8.13 13.65 13.02
C ASP A 183 6.63 13.84 12.81
N ASP A 184 5.96 12.76 12.45
CA ASP A 184 4.54 12.63 12.55
C ASP A 184 4.26 12.69 14.03
N GLY A 185 4.06 13.92 14.52
CA GLY A 185 3.59 14.22 15.86
C GLY A 185 2.19 13.65 16.14
N TYR A 186 1.89 12.44 15.68
CA TYR A 186 1.24 11.44 16.51
C TYR A 186 2.10 11.22 17.75
N GLU A 187 2.05 12.21 18.67
CA GLU A 187 2.07 11.87 20.08
C GLU A 187 1.03 10.77 20.23
N ASP A 188 1.51 9.55 20.45
CA ASP A 188 0.69 8.42 20.83
C ASP A 188 0.04 8.81 22.16
N GLY A 189 -1.09 9.51 22.05
CA GLY A 189 -1.87 10.05 23.13
C GLY A 189 -2.65 8.95 23.81
N TYR A 190 -1.96 7.89 24.24
CA TYR A 190 -2.46 7.05 25.31
C TYR A 190 -2.34 7.86 26.61
N ASP A 191 -3.35 8.69 26.83
CA ASP A 191 -3.67 9.21 28.16
C ASP A 191 -3.97 7.99 29.05
N ASP A 192 -2.96 7.56 29.81
CA ASP A 192 -2.99 6.51 30.84
C ASP A 192 -3.92 6.90 32.01
N GLN A 193 -5.19 7.16 31.73
CA GLN A 193 -6.16 7.58 32.73
C GLN A 193 -7.33 6.61 32.87
N TYR A 194 -7.03 5.32 33.02
CA TYR A 194 -7.92 4.39 33.73
C TYR A 194 -7.16 3.52 34.72
N GLY A 195 -6.72 4.16 35.79
CA GLY A 195 -6.23 3.49 36.98
C GLY A 195 -6.60 4.24 38.25
N GLU A 196 -7.89 4.32 38.61
CA GLU A 196 -8.30 4.37 40.02
C GLU A 196 -9.76 3.97 40.28
N LYS A 197 -9.92 3.20 41.36
CA LYS A 197 -11.12 2.79 42.13
C LYS A 197 -11.77 1.46 41.69
N PHE A 198 -11.86 0.42 42.52
CA PHE A 198 -11.94 0.32 43.99
C PHE A 198 -11.24 -0.93 44.51
#